data_AF-A0A813IU81-F1
#
_entry.id   AF-A0A813IU81-F1
#
_cell.length_a   1.000
_cell.length_b   1.000
_cell.length_c   1.000
_cell.angle_alpha   90.00
_cell.angle_beta   90.00
_cell.angle_gamma   90.00
#
_symmetry.space_group_name_H-M   'P 1'
#
loop_
_entity.id
_entity.type
_entity.pdbx_description
1 polymer ?
#
loop_
_entity_poly.entity_id
_entity_poly.type
_entity_poly.pdbx_seq_one_letter_code
_entity_poly.pdbx_strand_id
1 'polypeptide(L)'
;NSTKRPLHGRPEHTDAIAHHGTWHVQLKGEKVWTVRPTAELVRKVPSLRGAGHVKVHCKEGDVLCINTRLWWHCTYIPGGCELSMSVARDMYLDGTKPGSCDMTNVQGHYALRPISRGAVIFTEDNAPELELPRSSSANCELREGSDGKLALVAKRPLKAGEWFAISESEDE
;
A
#
# COMPACT_ATOMS: atom_id res chain seq x y z
N ASN A 1 36.71 0.82 -2.21
CA ASN A 1 35.39 1.37 -1.83
C ASN A 1 34.29 0.74 -2.68
N SER A 2 33.68 -0.33 -2.19
CA SER A 2 32.52 -0.95 -2.84
C SER A 2 31.34 0.01 -2.73
N THR A 3 30.97 0.68 -3.82
CA THR A 3 29.71 1.42 -3.93
C THR A 3 28.57 0.41 -3.82
N LYS A 4 28.07 0.18 -2.60
CA LYS A 4 26.90 -0.68 -2.37
C LYS A 4 25.74 -0.12 -3.21
N ARG A 5 24.88 -0.98 -3.76
CA ARG A 5 23.72 -0.53 -4.54
C ARG A 5 22.65 0.04 -3.60
N PRO A 6 21.87 1.05 -4.02
CA PRO A 6 20.73 1.53 -3.23
C PRO A 6 19.67 0.43 -3.07
N LEU A 7 19.02 0.41 -1.91
CA LEU A 7 17.88 -0.48 -1.63
C LEU A 7 16.59 0.29 -1.92
N HIS A 8 15.92 -0.08 -3.01
CA HIS A 8 14.66 0.55 -3.40
C HIS A 8 13.50 0.02 -2.55
N GLY A 9 12.67 0.95 -2.07
CA GLY A 9 11.40 0.63 -1.43
C GLY A 9 10.32 0.32 -2.46
N ARG A 10 9.06 0.55 -2.06
CA ARG A 10 7.92 0.40 -2.98
C ARG A 10 8.07 1.34 -4.19
N PRO A 11 7.66 0.91 -5.39
CA PRO A 11 7.51 1.78 -6.55
C PRO A 11 6.63 3.00 -6.25
N GLU A 12 6.61 3.96 -7.16
CA GLU A 12 5.84 5.19 -6.97
C GLU A 12 4.35 4.90 -6.73
N HIS A 13 3.80 5.45 -5.65
CA HIS A 13 2.41 5.28 -5.25
C HIS A 13 1.88 6.50 -4.49
N THR A 14 0.57 6.49 -4.23
CA THR A 14 -0.10 7.31 -3.22
C THR A 14 -0.75 6.38 -2.23
N ASP A 15 -0.92 6.82 -0.98
CA ASP A 15 -1.59 6.02 0.03
C ASP A 15 -3.11 6.19 -0.02
N ALA A 16 -3.83 5.09 0.21
CA ALA A 16 -5.27 5.07 0.36
C ALA A 16 -5.64 5.27 1.85
N ILE A 17 -5.46 6.50 2.34
CA ILE A 17 -5.65 6.84 3.75
C ILE A 17 -6.87 7.75 3.95
N ALA A 18 -7.63 7.51 5.04
CA ALA A 18 -8.79 8.34 5.45
C ALA A 18 -8.40 9.70 6.09
N HIS A 19 -7.11 10.01 6.09
CA HIS A 19 -6.47 11.12 6.79
C HIS A 19 -5.71 11.98 5.78
N HIS A 20 -5.21 13.13 6.23
CA HIS A 20 -4.55 14.07 5.34
C HIS A 20 -3.08 13.75 5.07
N GLY A 21 -2.42 12.85 5.80
CA GLY A 21 -1.03 12.52 5.50
C GLY A 21 -0.34 11.70 6.58
N THR A 22 0.98 11.60 6.46
CA THR A 22 1.85 10.94 7.42
C THR A 22 2.95 11.90 7.85
N TRP A 23 3.43 11.73 9.08
CA TRP A 23 4.75 12.22 9.47
C TRP A 23 5.72 11.05 9.59
N HIS A 24 6.96 11.29 9.19
CA HIS A 24 8.07 10.33 9.27
C HIS A 24 9.22 10.97 10.04
N VAL A 25 9.69 10.32 11.09
CA VAL A 25 10.93 10.67 11.79
C VAL A 25 12.00 9.67 11.42
N GLN A 26 13.13 10.15 10.90
CA GLN A 26 14.29 9.30 10.62
C GLN A 26 15.14 9.16 11.89
N LEU A 27 15.07 7.99 12.53
CA LEU A 27 15.75 7.72 13.81
C LEU A 27 17.22 7.35 13.64
N LYS A 28 17.59 6.74 12.51
CA LYS A 28 18.96 6.35 12.22
C LYS A 28 19.23 6.30 10.73
N GLY A 29 20.42 6.72 10.31
CA GLY A 29 20.84 6.63 8.91
C GLY A 29 20.05 7.59 8.02
N GLU A 30 19.72 7.16 6.80
CA GLU A 30 19.07 8.03 5.81
C GLU A 30 18.05 7.29 4.94
N LYS A 31 17.06 8.04 4.46
CA LYS A 31 16.05 7.62 3.50
C LYS A 31 15.80 8.75 2.52
N VAL A 32 15.85 8.46 1.23
CA VAL A 32 15.57 9.44 0.18
C VAL A 32 14.19 9.20 -0.37
N TRP A 33 13.37 10.25 -0.38
CA TRP A 33 12.05 10.28 -1.00
C TRP A 33 12.14 10.99 -2.34
N THR A 34 11.48 10.44 -3.35
CA THR A 34 11.18 11.19 -4.58
C THR A 34 9.68 11.44 -4.59
N VAL A 35 9.27 12.70 -4.68
CA VAL A 35 7.88 13.11 -4.59
C VAL A 35 7.48 14.02 -5.74
N ARG A 36 6.21 13.95 -6.16
CA ARG A 36 5.61 14.89 -7.12
C ARG A 36 4.11 15.06 -6.85
N PRO A 37 3.51 16.21 -7.20
CA PRO A 37 2.09 16.43 -6.91
C PRO A 37 1.20 15.54 -7.79
N THR A 38 0.08 15.09 -7.22
CA THR A 38 -1.02 14.51 -8.01
C THR A 38 -1.74 15.59 -8.83
N ALA A 39 -2.48 15.19 -9.87
CA ALA A 39 -3.34 16.13 -10.60
C ALA A 39 -4.39 16.79 -9.68
N GLU A 40 -4.89 16.06 -8.68
CA GLU A 40 -5.79 16.61 -7.66
C GLU A 40 -5.11 17.74 -6.87
N LEU A 41 -3.88 17.52 -6.41
CA LEU A 41 -3.12 18.54 -5.68
C LEU A 41 -2.85 19.78 -6.54
N VAL A 42 -2.48 19.59 -7.82
CA VAL A 42 -2.28 20.71 -8.76
C VAL A 42 -3.56 21.53 -8.96
N ARG A 43 -4.74 20.89 -8.98
CA ARG A 43 -6.01 21.62 -9.04
C ARG A 43 -6.26 22.46 -7.77
N LYS A 44 -5.93 21.92 -6.59
CA LYS A 44 -6.08 22.62 -5.31
C LYS A 44 -5.04 23.73 -5.11
N VAL A 45 -3.84 23.53 -5.64
CA VAL A 45 -2.68 24.43 -5.49
C VAL A 45 -2.08 24.70 -6.88
N PRO A 46 -2.66 25.63 -7.67
CA PRO A 46 -2.25 25.86 -9.06
C PRO A 46 -0.79 26.28 -9.24
N SER A 47 -0.13 26.81 -8.21
CA SER A 47 1.29 27.15 -8.22
C SER A 47 2.21 25.94 -8.39
N LEU A 48 1.70 24.72 -8.15
CA LEU A 48 2.41 23.47 -8.40
C LEU A 48 2.29 22.97 -9.85
N ARG A 49 1.62 23.72 -10.74
CA ARG A 49 1.52 23.35 -12.15
C ARG A 49 2.91 23.34 -12.79
N GLY A 50 3.25 22.23 -13.44
CA GLY A 50 4.57 22.02 -14.05
C GLY A 50 5.65 21.64 -13.05
N ALA A 51 5.33 21.47 -11.76
CA ALA A 51 6.27 20.95 -10.79
C ALA A 51 6.67 19.51 -11.15
N GLY A 52 7.98 19.28 -11.28
CA GLY A 52 8.56 17.97 -11.54
C GLY A 52 8.74 17.14 -10.25
N HIS A 53 9.62 16.15 -10.34
CA HIS A 53 10.01 15.34 -9.18
C HIS A 53 10.95 16.12 -8.28
N VAL A 54 10.66 16.12 -6.98
CA VAL A 54 11.52 16.67 -5.93
C VAL A 54 12.10 15.50 -5.15
N LYS A 55 13.41 15.56 -4.87
CA LYS A 55 14.07 14.61 -3.96
C LYS A 55 14.20 15.23 -2.58
N VAL A 56 13.69 14.53 -1.57
CA VAL A 56 13.83 14.88 -0.16
C VAL A 56 14.78 13.88 0.48
N HIS A 57 15.89 14.37 1.00
CA HIS A 57 16.89 13.56 1.68
C HIS A 57 16.63 13.66 3.19
N CYS A 58 16.01 12.63 3.78
CA CYS A 58 15.79 12.57 5.22
C CYS A 58 16.98 11.89 5.88
N LYS A 59 17.69 12.62 6.75
CA LYS A 59 18.78 12.16 7.58
C LYS A 59 18.32 11.98 9.02
N GLU A 60 19.14 11.32 9.83
CA GLU A 60 18.91 11.15 11.27
C GLU A 60 18.53 12.47 11.96
N GLY A 61 17.39 12.48 12.64
CA GLY A 61 16.81 13.65 13.29
C GLY A 61 15.78 14.41 12.45
N ASP A 62 15.75 14.20 11.13
CA ASP A 62 14.78 14.89 10.26
C ASP A 62 13.36 14.35 10.44
N VAL A 63 12.41 15.28 10.31
CA VAL A 63 10.98 14.99 10.28
C VAL A 63 10.40 15.42 8.94
N LEU A 64 9.78 14.48 8.23
CA LEU A 64 9.03 14.74 7.00
C LEU A 64 7.54 14.63 7.26
N CYS A 65 6.82 15.74 7.16
CA CYS A 65 5.35 15.76 7.13
C CYS A 65 4.88 15.86 5.67
N ILE A 66 4.07 14.90 5.22
CA ILE A 66 3.66 14.82 3.82
C ILE A 66 2.24 14.28 3.69
N ASN A 67 1.46 14.88 2.78
CA ASN A 67 0.16 14.33 2.38
C ASN A 67 0.39 13.16 1.41
N THR A 68 0.60 11.95 1.91
CA THR A 68 0.90 10.77 1.08
C THR A 68 -0.26 10.35 0.17
N ARG A 69 -1.48 10.86 0.41
CA ARG A 69 -2.62 10.72 -0.51
C ARG A 69 -2.48 11.63 -1.74
N LEU A 70 -1.97 12.86 -1.57
CA LEU A 70 -1.93 13.89 -2.62
C LEU A 70 -0.56 14.05 -3.30
N TRP A 71 0.47 13.42 -2.75
CA TRP A 71 1.81 13.37 -3.33
C TRP A 71 2.15 11.94 -3.76
N TRP A 72 2.39 11.76 -5.07
CA TRP A 72 3.03 10.55 -5.56
C TRP A 72 4.43 10.47 -4.96
N HIS A 73 4.79 9.30 -4.47
CA HIS A 73 6.06 9.12 -3.79
C HIS A 73 6.66 7.72 -3.96
N CYS A 74 7.99 7.66 -3.97
CA CYS A 74 8.75 6.42 -3.78
C CYS A 74 9.97 6.72 -2.91
N THR A 75 10.55 5.66 -2.33
CA THR A 75 11.71 5.81 -1.45
C THR A 75 12.82 4.84 -1.81
N TYR A 76 14.05 5.21 -1.45
CA TYR A 76 15.17 4.28 -1.43
C TYR A 76 16.11 4.61 -0.27
N ILE A 77 16.84 3.60 0.18
CA ILE A 77 17.94 3.73 1.13
C ILE A 77 19.24 3.80 0.31
N PRO A 78 20.05 4.85 0.47
CA PRO A 78 21.31 5.01 -0.25
C PRO A 78 22.29 3.84 -0.04
N GLY A 79 23.01 3.53 -1.11
CA GLY A 79 23.99 2.45 -1.15
C GLY A 79 25.23 2.77 -0.33
N GLY A 80 25.22 2.36 0.94
CA GLY A 80 26.25 2.72 1.92
C GLY A 80 25.69 2.90 3.33
N CYS A 81 24.38 3.06 3.44
CA CYS A 81 23.69 3.08 4.72
C CYS A 81 23.72 1.68 5.37
N GLU A 82 24.42 1.53 6.50
CA GLU A 82 24.46 0.25 7.22
C GLU A 82 23.13 -0.06 7.91
N LEU A 83 22.49 0.96 8.46
CA LEU A 83 21.18 0.89 9.10
C LEU A 83 20.38 2.14 8.78
N SER A 84 19.17 1.96 8.24
CA SER A 84 18.17 3.01 8.08
C SER A 84 16.93 2.64 8.86
N MET A 85 16.53 3.48 9.81
CA MET A 85 15.36 3.26 10.65
C MET A 85 14.53 4.53 10.75
N SER A 86 13.23 4.41 10.48
CA SER A 86 12.28 5.51 10.55
C SER A 86 11.00 5.06 11.24
N VAL A 87 10.40 5.93 12.04
CA VAL A 87 9.03 5.76 12.56
C VAL A 87 8.10 6.65 11.76
N ALA A 88 6.91 6.15 11.46
CA ALA A 88 5.88 6.89 10.75
C ALA A 88 4.54 6.74 11.48
N ARG A 89 3.71 7.78 11.40
CA ARG A 89 2.31 7.75 11.85
C ARG A 89 1.45 8.59 10.92
N ASP A 90 0.19 8.21 10.82
CA ASP A 90 -0.81 9.02 10.15
C ASP A 90 -1.17 10.27 10.96
N MET A 91 -1.58 11.33 10.25
CA MET A 91 -2.02 12.58 10.85
C MET A 91 -3.03 13.33 9.98
N TYR A 92 -3.84 14.16 10.62
CA TYR A 92 -4.55 15.24 9.95
C TYR A 92 -3.66 16.48 9.90
N LEU A 93 -3.23 16.86 8.69
CA LEU A 93 -2.43 18.06 8.41
C LEU A 93 -3.16 19.38 8.69
N ASP A 94 -4.45 19.35 9.02
CA ASP A 94 -5.20 20.54 9.42
C ASP A 94 -5.02 20.86 10.92
N GLY A 95 -4.37 19.97 11.69
CA GLY A 95 -4.12 20.14 13.12
C GLY A 95 -5.37 20.11 14.00
N THR A 96 -6.55 19.81 13.44
CA THR A 96 -7.83 19.92 14.15
C THR A 96 -8.21 18.68 14.94
N LYS A 97 -7.66 17.52 14.57
CA LYS A 97 -7.95 16.23 15.21
C LYS A 97 -6.68 15.37 15.23
N PRO A 98 -6.41 14.60 16.31
CA PRO A 98 -5.41 13.55 16.26
C PRO A 98 -5.80 12.53 15.19
N GLY A 99 -4.84 12.06 14.38
CA GLY A 99 -5.07 10.92 13.48
C GLY A 99 -5.43 9.68 14.30
N SER A 100 -6.46 8.93 13.91
CA SER A 100 -6.63 7.60 14.50
C SER A 100 -5.41 6.76 14.14
N CYS A 101 -5.00 5.87 15.04
CA CYS A 101 -3.88 4.97 14.83
C CYS A 101 -4.31 3.78 13.95
N ASP A 102 -4.90 4.05 12.79
CA ASP A 102 -5.38 3.03 11.85
C ASP A 102 -4.38 2.84 10.71
N MET A 103 -3.15 2.51 11.09
CA MET A 103 -2.16 1.92 10.17
C MET A 103 -2.54 0.47 9.89
N THR A 104 -3.73 0.22 9.36
CA THR A 104 -4.10 -1.13 8.92
C THR A 104 -3.54 -1.32 7.52
N ASN A 105 -2.51 -2.14 7.41
CA ASN A 105 -2.25 -2.78 6.12
C ASN A 105 -3.53 -3.53 5.78
N VAL A 106 -4.06 -3.36 4.57
CA VAL A 106 -4.96 -4.38 4.02
C VAL A 106 -4.08 -5.61 3.89
N GLN A 107 -4.09 -6.46 4.92
CA GLN A 107 -3.66 -7.82 4.75
C GLN A 107 -4.52 -8.34 3.60
N GLY A 108 -3.90 -8.86 2.56
CA GLY A 108 -4.63 -9.55 1.51
C GLY A 108 -3.82 -10.73 1.04
N HIS A 109 -4.54 -11.78 0.72
CA HIS A 109 -3.95 -12.93 0.07
C HIS A 109 -3.88 -12.69 -1.42
N TYR A 110 -2.76 -13.09 -2.00
CA TYR A 110 -2.51 -13.06 -3.42
C TYR A 110 -2.01 -14.43 -3.87
N ALA A 111 -2.15 -14.70 -5.16
CA ALA A 111 -1.71 -15.98 -5.71
C ALA A 111 -0.19 -16.07 -5.68
N LEU A 112 0.37 -17.02 -4.91
CA LEU A 112 1.82 -17.27 -4.90
C LEU A 112 2.31 -17.92 -6.22
N ARG A 113 1.39 -18.52 -6.97
CA ARG A 113 1.61 -19.20 -8.23
C ARG A 113 0.40 -18.99 -9.14
N PRO A 114 0.50 -19.23 -10.46
CA PRO A 114 -0.67 -19.21 -11.33
C PRO A 114 -1.75 -20.18 -10.84
N ILE A 115 -3.01 -19.73 -10.84
CA ILE A 115 -4.18 -20.53 -10.41
C ILE A 115 -5.13 -20.66 -11.59
N SER A 116 -5.59 -21.88 -11.85
CA SER A 116 -6.55 -22.15 -12.92
C SER A 116 -7.96 -21.76 -12.51
N ARG A 117 -8.79 -21.39 -13.48
CA ARG A 117 -10.23 -21.18 -13.26
C ARG A 117 -10.85 -22.42 -12.61
N GLY A 118 -11.70 -22.22 -11.61
CA GLY A 118 -12.38 -23.28 -10.88
C GLY A 118 -11.55 -23.97 -9.81
N ALA A 119 -10.27 -23.61 -9.66
CA ALA A 119 -9.44 -24.14 -8.58
C ALA A 119 -9.89 -23.58 -7.23
N VAL A 120 -9.95 -24.46 -6.23
CA VAL A 120 -10.16 -24.08 -4.83
C VAL A 120 -8.88 -23.45 -4.30
N ILE A 121 -9.01 -22.25 -3.76
CA ILE A 121 -7.90 -21.47 -3.21
C ILE A 121 -7.75 -21.79 -1.72
N PHE A 122 -8.84 -21.64 -0.96
CA PHE A 122 -8.96 -22.05 0.45
C PHE A 122 -10.37 -22.61 0.69
N THR A 123 -10.50 -23.55 1.62
CA THR A 123 -11.76 -24.00 2.21
C THR A 123 -11.93 -23.35 3.58
N GLU A 124 -13.12 -23.37 4.14
CA GLU A 124 -13.39 -22.85 5.49
C GLU A 124 -12.40 -23.36 6.55
N ASP A 125 -11.98 -24.63 6.47
CA ASP A 125 -11.04 -25.24 7.43
C ASP A 125 -9.59 -24.72 7.33
N ASN A 126 -9.20 -24.12 6.20
CA ASN A 126 -7.84 -23.64 5.95
C ASN A 126 -7.80 -22.19 5.48
N ALA A 127 -8.95 -21.50 5.57
CA ALA A 127 -9.04 -20.10 5.26
C ALA A 127 -8.20 -19.31 6.27
N PRO A 128 -7.33 -18.42 5.81
CA PRO A 128 -6.63 -17.51 6.70
C PRO A 128 -7.65 -16.62 7.43
N GLU A 129 -7.37 -16.23 8.67
CA GLU A 129 -8.17 -15.28 9.44
C GLU A 129 -8.06 -13.86 8.85
N LEU A 130 -8.69 -13.65 7.70
CA LEU A 130 -8.57 -12.43 6.93
C LEU A 130 -9.82 -12.15 6.09
N GLU A 131 -10.22 -10.87 6.05
CA GLU A 131 -11.23 -10.39 5.12
C GLU A 131 -10.64 -10.16 3.71
N LEU A 132 -11.25 -10.78 2.71
CA LEU A 132 -10.88 -10.56 1.32
C LEU A 132 -11.45 -9.23 0.81
N PRO A 133 -10.68 -8.45 0.04
CA PRO A 133 -11.17 -7.22 -0.56
C PRO A 133 -12.35 -7.50 -1.49
N ARG A 134 -13.37 -6.66 -1.42
CA ARG A 134 -14.53 -6.69 -2.31
C ARG A 134 -14.26 -5.81 -3.53
N SER A 135 -14.71 -6.26 -4.72
CA SER A 135 -14.53 -5.49 -5.96
C SER A 135 -15.58 -5.85 -7.00
N SER A 136 -16.08 -4.84 -7.72
CA SER A 136 -16.82 -5.00 -8.98
C SER A 136 -16.07 -5.80 -10.06
N SER A 137 -14.74 -5.93 -9.95
CA SER A 137 -13.89 -6.74 -10.84
C SER A 137 -13.39 -8.03 -10.20
N ALA A 138 -14.20 -8.60 -9.29
CA ALA A 138 -13.87 -9.81 -8.54
C ALA A 138 -13.34 -10.97 -9.39
N ASN A 139 -12.27 -11.58 -8.91
CA ASN A 139 -11.61 -12.70 -9.56
C ASN A 139 -11.82 -14.03 -8.81
N CYS A 140 -12.43 -13.98 -7.63
CA CYS A 140 -12.81 -15.12 -6.80
C CYS A 140 -14.31 -15.08 -6.44
N GLU A 141 -14.87 -16.24 -6.12
CA GLU A 141 -16.24 -16.40 -5.61
C GLU A 141 -16.26 -17.40 -4.46
N LEU A 142 -17.25 -17.28 -3.57
CA LEU A 142 -17.54 -18.29 -2.57
C LEU A 142 -18.47 -19.33 -3.18
N ARG A 143 -18.12 -20.60 -3.01
CA ARG A 143 -18.94 -21.73 -3.47
C ARG A 143 -19.09 -22.74 -2.35
N GLU A 144 -20.30 -23.22 -2.15
CA GLU A 144 -20.58 -24.30 -1.22
C GLU A 144 -20.08 -25.64 -1.78
N GLY A 145 -19.29 -26.35 -0.98
CA GLY A 145 -18.79 -27.69 -1.27
C GLY A 145 -19.86 -28.76 -1.03
N SER A 146 -19.58 -29.99 -1.44
CA SER A 146 -20.47 -31.14 -1.22
C SER A 146 -20.65 -31.51 0.26
N ASP A 147 -19.78 -30.99 1.12
CA ASP A 147 -19.77 -31.13 2.57
C ASP A 147 -20.52 -29.98 3.28
N GLY A 148 -21.12 -29.06 2.53
CA GLY A 148 -21.83 -27.89 3.06
C GLY A 148 -20.92 -26.75 3.52
N LYS A 149 -19.59 -26.87 3.34
CA LYS A 149 -18.62 -25.84 3.73
C LYS A 149 -18.38 -24.86 2.60
N LEU A 150 -18.06 -23.62 2.94
CA LEU A 150 -17.72 -22.61 1.94
C LEU A 150 -16.26 -22.75 1.51
N ALA A 151 -16.03 -22.59 0.20
CA ALA A 151 -14.70 -22.56 -0.39
C ALA A 151 -14.56 -21.34 -1.31
N LEU A 152 -13.38 -20.70 -1.26
CA LEU A 152 -13.03 -19.64 -2.19
C LEU A 152 -12.51 -20.27 -3.49
N VAL A 153 -13.14 -19.95 -4.61
CA VAL A 153 -12.85 -20.52 -5.92
C VAL A 153 -12.49 -19.43 -6.92
N ALA A 154 -11.47 -19.68 -7.75
CA ALA A 154 -11.08 -18.73 -8.80
C ALA A 154 -12.10 -18.66 -9.95
N LYS A 155 -12.68 -17.48 -10.22
CA LYS A 155 -13.65 -17.26 -11.31
C LYS A 155 -12.99 -17.28 -12.69
N ARG A 156 -11.71 -16.93 -12.76
CA ARG A 156 -10.87 -16.90 -13.95
C ARG A 156 -9.44 -17.33 -13.62
N PRO A 157 -8.57 -17.60 -14.61
CA PRO A 157 -7.15 -17.82 -14.35
C PRO A 157 -6.53 -16.60 -13.66
N LEU A 158 -5.73 -16.85 -12.62
CA LEU A 158 -5.04 -15.83 -11.83
C LEU A 158 -3.54 -15.93 -12.06
N LYS A 159 -2.86 -14.77 -12.15
CA LYS A 159 -1.40 -14.72 -12.24
C LYS A 159 -0.78 -14.74 -10.85
N ALA A 160 0.47 -15.20 -10.76
CA ALA A 160 1.24 -15.01 -9.53
C ALA A 160 1.35 -13.51 -9.19
N GLY A 161 1.14 -13.15 -7.92
CA GLY A 161 1.09 -11.78 -7.42
C GLY A 161 -0.29 -11.12 -7.50
N GLU A 162 -1.29 -11.80 -8.07
CA GLU A 162 -2.63 -11.25 -8.20
C GLU A 162 -3.44 -11.39 -6.90
N TRP A 163 -4.05 -10.30 -6.44
CA TRP A 163 -4.86 -10.26 -5.22
C TRP A 163 -6.15 -11.06 -5.39
N PHE A 164 -6.56 -11.80 -4.37
CA PHE A 164 -7.89 -12.41 -4.35
C PHE A 164 -8.92 -11.36 -3.96
N ALA A 165 -9.93 -11.19 -4.80
CA ALA A 165 -11.05 -10.28 -4.55
C ALA A 165 -12.37 -10.98 -4.85
N ILE A 166 -13.33 -10.83 -3.94
CA ILE A 166 -14.69 -11.37 -4.08
C ILE A 166 -15.66 -10.30 -4.57
N SER A 167 -16.78 -10.72 -5.14
CA SER A 167 -17.82 -9.79 -5.57
C SER A 167 -18.34 -8.99 -4.37
N GLU A 168 -18.73 -7.74 -4.63
CA GLU A 168 -19.58 -6.99 -3.69
C GLU A 168 -20.87 -7.81 -3.50
N SER A 169 -21.25 -8.12 -2.25
CA SER A 169 -22.53 -8.79 -1.99
C SER A 169 -23.66 -7.83 -2.31
N GLU A 170 -24.75 -8.33 -2.89
CA GLU A 170 -25.96 -7.53 -3.18
C GLU A 170 -26.82 -7.26 -1.94
N ASP A 171 -26.41 -7.74 -0.76
CA ASP A 171 -27.12 -7.52 0.51
C ASP A 171 -26.54 -6.30 1.25
N GLU A 172 -27.15 -5.13 1.02
CA GLU A 172 -27.34 -4.06 2.01
C GLU A 172 -28.83 -4.04 2.44
#